data_AF-A0A6V7PC59-F1
#
_entry.id   AF-A0A6V7PC59-F1
#
_cell.length_a   1.000
_cell.length_b   1.000
_cell.length_c   1.000
_cell.angle_alpha   90.00
_cell.angle_beta   90.00
_cell.angle_gamma   90.00
#
_symmetry.space_group_name_H-M   'P 1'
#
loop_
_entity.id
_entity.type
_entity.pdbx_description
1 polymer ?
#
loop_
_entity_poly.entity_id
_entity_poly.type
_entity_poly.pdbx_seq_one_letter_code
_entity_poly.pdbx_strand_id
1 'polypeptide(L)'
;MALRSLDNTLPALVAERPKKPAAKAAAAPTAEVPRDSRHNDENSPLPLQSQPAKAVEQAVEYVTSDDLEPLQNPESRSRECVMVVIVKAMKNPRSALCKTSIMACADIFRSFGRLLLSSSTKEEAAFDNLLLQLLLKASQDKRFVCEEAEKALQTMAVSLPPLPLLEKLKSYVNHTNLRVRAKAAVAISKCVSRMEVEVMKEFGLATLLQAAAELLNDRLPEAREASRSIIHSIHNGFSRDNTSNENAENESSTAELWESFCSSNLPPLSVQSVVRIISQ
;
A
#
# COMPACT_ATOMS: atom_id res chain seq x y z
N MET A 1 21.56 -2.60 -50.66
CA MET A 1 21.97 -1.55 -51.61
C MET A 1 21.22 -0.27 -51.28
N ALA A 2 21.96 0.82 -51.35
CA ALA A 2 21.71 2.23 -51.03
C ALA A 2 20.26 2.76 -50.90
N LEU A 3 20.07 3.50 -49.81
CA LEU A 3 18.96 4.40 -49.49
C LEU A 3 18.91 5.56 -50.51
N ARG A 4 17.70 5.93 -50.95
CA ARG A 4 17.46 7.13 -51.77
C ARG A 4 17.26 8.35 -50.87
N SER A 5 18.07 9.37 -51.11
CA SER A 5 17.85 10.74 -50.63
C SER A 5 16.86 11.46 -51.56
N LEU A 6 15.88 12.15 -51.00
CA LEU A 6 15.15 13.23 -51.66
C LEU A 6 14.99 14.38 -50.66
N ASP A 7 15.98 15.26 -50.67
CA ASP A 7 15.83 16.64 -50.23
C ASP A 7 15.30 17.44 -51.42
N ASN A 8 14.20 18.16 -51.23
CA ASN A 8 13.92 19.41 -51.93
C ASN A 8 12.94 20.23 -51.11
N THR A 9 13.35 21.47 -50.85
CA THR A 9 12.91 22.43 -49.84
C THR A 9 11.57 23.14 -50.12
N LEU A 10 10.80 23.31 -49.04
CA LEU A 10 9.79 24.31 -48.59
C LEU A 10 9.16 25.32 -49.60
N PRO A 11 7.89 25.71 -49.32
CA PRO A 11 7.70 27.07 -48.82
C PRO A 11 6.76 27.20 -47.60
N ALA A 12 7.05 28.23 -46.81
CA ALA A 12 6.32 28.67 -45.62
C ALA A 12 4.98 29.33 -45.97
N LEU A 13 3.93 29.06 -45.18
CA LEU A 13 2.72 29.89 -45.12
C LEU A 13 2.24 30.04 -43.67
N VAL A 14 2.25 31.31 -43.26
CA VAL A 14 1.79 31.87 -41.99
C VAL A 14 0.26 31.86 -41.95
N ALA A 15 -0.34 31.34 -40.87
CA ALA A 15 -1.78 31.45 -40.63
C ALA A 15 -2.07 32.56 -39.60
N GLU A 16 -2.76 33.61 -40.04
CA GLU A 16 -3.24 34.73 -39.23
C GLU A 16 -4.41 34.36 -38.30
N ARG A 17 -4.44 34.99 -37.11
CA ARG A 17 -5.50 34.90 -36.09
C ARG A 17 -6.74 35.75 -36.46
N PRO A 18 -7.99 35.29 -36.24
CA PRO A 18 -9.18 36.15 -36.36
C PRO A 18 -9.44 37.00 -35.11
N LYS A 19 -9.94 38.23 -35.33
CA LYS A 19 -10.24 39.28 -34.35
C LYS A 19 -11.60 39.07 -33.64
N LYS A 20 -11.69 39.44 -32.36
CA LYS A 20 -12.93 39.51 -31.53
C LYS A 20 -13.85 40.67 -31.96
N PRO A 21 -15.19 40.50 -31.92
CA PRO A 21 -16.14 41.61 -31.84
C PRO A 21 -16.68 41.84 -30.41
N ALA A 22 -17.11 43.08 -30.14
CA ALA A 22 -17.65 43.58 -28.87
C ALA A 22 -19.16 43.87 -28.95
N ALA A 23 -19.91 43.64 -27.85
CA ALA A 23 -21.25 44.18 -27.57
C ALA A 23 -21.54 44.02 -26.05
N LYS A 24 -21.68 45.11 -25.28
CA LYS A 24 -22.88 45.89 -24.87
C LYS A 24 -23.68 45.31 -23.69
N ALA A 25 -24.08 46.25 -22.81
CA ALA A 25 -24.57 46.09 -21.44
C ALA A 25 -26.08 45.76 -21.30
N ALA A 26 -26.46 45.14 -20.17
CA ALA A 26 -27.80 45.18 -19.58
C ALA A 26 -27.74 44.83 -18.07
N ALA A 27 -28.67 45.40 -17.29
CA ALA A 27 -28.70 45.48 -15.82
C ALA A 27 -29.40 44.30 -15.09
N ALA A 28 -29.26 44.27 -13.75
CA ALA A 28 -29.50 43.20 -12.75
C ALA A 28 -30.99 42.78 -12.51
N PRO A 29 -31.30 41.76 -11.65
CA PRO A 29 -31.19 41.88 -10.19
C PRO A 29 -30.65 40.66 -9.40
N THR A 30 -30.37 40.94 -8.13
CA THR A 30 -29.79 40.21 -6.99
C THR A 30 -30.49 38.92 -6.52
N ALA A 31 -29.70 37.92 -6.11
CA ALA A 31 -30.01 36.97 -5.04
C ALA A 31 -28.70 36.44 -4.41
N GLU A 32 -28.52 36.67 -3.11
CA GLU A 32 -27.36 36.28 -2.30
C GLU A 32 -27.46 34.82 -1.81
N VAL A 33 -26.36 34.06 -1.92
CA VAL A 33 -26.04 32.92 -1.03
C VAL A 33 -24.52 32.85 -0.83
N PRO A 34 -23.98 32.66 0.40
CA PRO A 34 -22.55 32.82 0.69
C PRO A 34 -21.72 31.63 0.22
N ARG A 35 -20.60 31.89 -0.47
CA ARG A 35 -19.54 30.90 -0.71
C ARG A 35 -18.26 31.31 -0.02
N ASP A 36 -17.99 30.63 1.09
CA ASP A 36 -16.74 30.70 1.84
C ASP A 36 -15.59 30.20 0.95
N SER A 37 -14.77 31.12 0.45
CA SER A 37 -13.65 30.85 -0.44
C SER A 37 -12.35 31.30 0.23
N ARG A 38 -11.77 30.41 1.04
CA ARG A 38 -10.39 30.56 1.51
C ARG A 38 -9.44 30.36 0.33
N HIS A 39 -9.08 31.46 -0.33
CA HIS A 39 -7.92 31.52 -1.21
C HIS A 39 -6.67 31.42 -0.33
N ASN A 40 -5.82 30.41 -0.57
CA ASN A 40 -4.48 30.33 0.01
C ASN A 40 -3.53 31.10 -0.90
N ASP A 41 -3.31 32.38 -0.58
CA ASP A 41 -2.45 33.29 -1.34
C ASP A 41 -1.02 33.22 -0.77
N GLU A 42 -0.35 32.09 -0.99
CA GLU A 42 0.97 31.78 -0.40
C GLU A 42 2.12 31.88 -1.41
N ASN A 43 1.98 32.75 -2.42
CA ASN A 43 3.09 33.09 -3.30
C ASN A 43 3.08 34.58 -3.65
N SER A 44 3.36 35.42 -2.66
CA SER A 44 3.79 36.80 -2.86
C SER A 44 5.14 37.03 -2.18
N PRO A 45 6.14 37.66 -2.84
CA PRO A 45 7.42 37.96 -2.22
C PRO A 45 7.25 39.03 -1.13
N LEU A 46 7.67 38.72 0.11
CA LEU A 46 7.68 39.70 1.19
C LEU A 46 8.85 40.70 1.04
N PRO A 47 8.65 42.00 1.36
CA PRO A 47 9.67 43.02 1.20
C PRO A 47 10.74 42.95 2.30
N LEU A 48 11.97 43.29 1.90
CA LEU A 48 13.15 43.44 2.75
C LEU A 48 12.91 44.40 3.92
N GLN A 49 12.97 43.90 5.16
CA GLN A 49 13.26 44.73 6.33
C GLN A 49 14.06 43.97 7.39
N SER A 50 14.94 44.72 8.04
CA SER A 50 16.18 44.32 8.70
C SER A 50 16.06 43.99 10.21
N GLN A 51 16.97 43.10 10.67
CA GLN A 51 17.50 42.82 12.03
C GLN A 51 16.99 41.55 12.75
N PRO A 52 17.75 40.96 13.71
CA PRO A 52 19.21 40.82 13.85
C PRO A 52 19.67 39.34 13.92
N ALA A 53 20.99 39.13 13.90
CA ALA A 53 21.66 37.83 13.76
C ALA A 53 21.37 36.81 14.88
N LYS A 54 20.88 35.63 14.48
CA LYS A 54 21.25 34.31 15.02
C LYS A 54 21.16 33.28 13.90
N ALA A 55 22.20 33.19 13.09
CA ALA A 55 22.41 32.07 12.20
C ALA A 55 22.79 30.85 13.07
N VAL A 56 21.88 29.89 13.21
CA VAL A 56 22.27 28.54 13.57
C VAL A 56 22.70 27.89 12.26
N GLU A 57 24.01 27.88 12.00
CA GLU A 57 24.58 27.05 10.95
C GLU A 57 24.17 25.60 11.21
N GLN A 58 23.29 25.05 10.37
CA GLN A 58 23.26 23.60 10.17
C GLN A 58 24.49 23.24 9.34
N ALA A 59 25.64 23.16 10.00
CA ALA A 59 26.82 22.56 9.43
C ALA A 59 26.49 21.08 9.16
N VAL A 60 26.26 20.75 7.89
CA VAL A 60 26.31 19.36 7.45
C VAL A 60 27.78 18.97 7.52
N GLU A 61 28.14 18.19 8.54
CA GLU A 61 29.47 17.64 8.70
C GLU A 61 29.78 16.75 7.50
N TYR A 62 30.62 17.27 6.60
CA TYR A 62 31.08 16.55 5.43
C TYR A 62 32.21 15.61 5.86
N VAL A 63 31.90 14.32 5.95
CA VAL A 63 32.90 13.27 6.13
C VAL A 63 33.58 13.05 4.78
N THR A 64 34.90 13.16 4.73
CA THR A 64 35.64 12.93 3.50
C THR A 64 35.61 11.44 3.14
N SER A 65 35.76 11.11 1.85
CA SER A 65 35.69 9.71 1.41
C SER A 65 36.76 8.82 2.07
N ASP A 66 37.85 9.42 2.54
CA ASP A 66 38.98 8.73 3.16
C ASP A 66 38.73 8.42 4.66
N ASP A 67 37.78 9.12 5.29
CA ASP A 67 37.39 8.94 6.69
C ASP A 67 36.20 7.95 6.86
N LEU A 68 35.77 7.31 5.77
CA LEU A 68 34.66 6.36 5.78
C LEU A 68 35.13 4.99 6.30
N GLU A 69 34.74 4.68 7.52
CA GLU A 69 34.95 3.34 8.09
C GLU A 69 34.19 2.26 7.28
N PRO A 70 34.81 1.11 7.00
CA PRO A 70 34.14 -0.02 6.36
C PRO A 70 32.88 -0.41 7.13
N LEU A 71 31.76 -0.52 6.41
CA LEU A 71 30.50 -0.96 7.01
C LEU A 71 30.70 -2.39 7.56
N GLN A 72 30.57 -2.59 8.88
CA GLN A 72 30.41 -3.92 9.44
C GLN A 72 29.13 -4.52 8.87
N ASN A 73 29.30 -5.47 7.93
CA ASN A 73 28.26 -6.02 7.05
C ASN A 73 27.63 -4.96 6.11
N PRO A 74 28.26 -4.67 4.95
CA PRO A 74 27.81 -3.62 4.02
C PRO A 74 26.43 -3.89 3.43
N GLU A 75 26.02 -5.16 3.31
CA GLU A 75 24.76 -5.52 2.67
C GLU A 75 23.55 -5.29 3.58
N SER A 76 23.63 -5.60 4.88
CA SER A 76 22.49 -5.39 5.79
C SER A 76 22.29 -3.91 6.14
N ARG A 77 23.39 -3.18 6.41
CA ARG A 77 23.33 -1.74 6.70
C ARG A 77 22.83 -0.92 5.50
N SER A 78 23.19 -1.32 4.28
CA SER A 78 22.68 -0.63 3.08
C SER A 78 21.19 -0.83 2.86
N ARG A 79 20.62 -2.02 3.14
CA ARG A 79 19.18 -2.28 3.03
C ARG A 79 18.35 -1.43 3.98
N GLU A 80 18.76 -1.38 5.25
CA GLU A 80 18.12 -0.52 6.26
C GLU A 80 18.11 0.95 5.79
N CYS A 81 19.27 1.47 5.37
CA CYS A 81 19.39 2.84 4.89
C CYS A 81 18.48 3.12 3.69
N VAL A 82 18.39 2.19 2.73
CA VAL A 82 17.52 2.32 1.56
C VAL A 82 16.05 2.43 1.98
N MET A 83 15.57 1.56 2.88
CA MET A 83 14.18 1.63 3.36
C MET A 83 13.88 2.96 4.07
N VAL A 84 14.80 3.43 4.90
CA VAL A 84 14.66 4.73 5.61
C VAL A 84 14.60 5.90 4.62
N VAL A 85 15.45 5.92 3.61
CA VAL A 85 15.47 6.96 2.57
C VAL A 85 14.18 6.94 1.76
N ILE A 86 13.67 5.76 1.40
CA ILE A 86 12.39 5.62 0.70
C ILE A 86 11.24 6.16 1.55
N VAL A 87 11.19 5.80 2.83
CA VAL A 87 10.20 6.33 3.78
C VAL A 87 10.24 7.85 3.83
N LYS A 88 11.44 8.45 3.89
CA LYS A 88 11.62 9.91 3.86
C LYS A 88 11.09 10.53 2.57
N ALA A 89 11.36 9.90 1.41
CA ALA A 89 10.86 10.35 0.12
C ALA A 89 9.33 10.20 -0.02
N MET A 90 8.75 9.11 0.50
CA MET A 90 7.29 8.88 0.51
C MET A 90 6.54 9.93 1.33
N LYS A 91 7.16 10.43 2.40
CA LYS A 91 6.59 11.49 3.25
C LYS A 91 6.66 12.89 2.62
N ASN A 92 7.39 13.05 1.51
CA ASN A 92 7.53 14.35 0.87
C ASN A 92 6.17 14.88 0.34
N PRO A 93 5.83 16.18 0.54
CA PRO A 93 4.56 16.74 0.10
C PRO A 93 4.41 16.80 -1.43
N ARG A 94 5.53 16.77 -2.17
CA ARG A 94 5.52 16.77 -3.63
C ARG A 94 5.10 15.40 -4.15
N SER A 95 3.89 15.31 -4.70
CA SER A 95 3.31 14.02 -5.13
C SER A 95 4.12 13.29 -6.20
N ALA A 96 4.85 14.00 -7.06
CA ALA A 96 5.74 13.36 -8.03
C ALA A 96 6.87 12.58 -7.35
N LEU A 97 7.51 13.17 -6.34
CA LEU A 97 8.57 12.51 -5.57
C LEU A 97 8.00 11.35 -4.74
N CYS A 98 6.89 11.60 -4.04
CA CYS A 98 6.18 10.56 -3.29
C CYS A 98 5.82 9.36 -4.17
N LYS A 99 5.18 9.59 -5.32
CA LYS A 99 4.82 8.51 -6.26
C LYS A 99 6.05 7.76 -6.77
N THR A 100 7.10 8.48 -7.17
CA THR A 100 8.36 7.86 -7.65
C THR A 100 8.99 6.99 -6.57
N SER A 101 8.97 7.42 -5.31
CA SER A 101 9.47 6.60 -4.19
C SER A 101 8.63 5.35 -3.94
N ILE A 102 7.32 5.41 -4.20
CA ILE A 102 6.42 4.25 -4.12
C ILE A 102 6.72 3.25 -5.25
N MET A 103 6.94 3.74 -6.48
CA MET A 103 7.34 2.88 -7.61
C MET A 103 8.67 2.18 -7.32
N ALA A 104 9.67 2.93 -6.85
CA ALA A 104 10.95 2.36 -6.44
C ALA A 104 10.80 1.33 -5.31
N CYS A 105 9.90 1.58 -4.35
CA CYS A 105 9.57 0.61 -3.30
C CYS A 105 8.99 -0.69 -3.87
N ALA A 106 8.10 -0.62 -4.87
CA ALA A 106 7.57 -1.79 -5.55
C ALA A 106 8.67 -2.60 -6.27
N ASP A 107 9.61 -1.92 -6.92
CA ASP A 107 10.77 -2.56 -7.56
C ASP A 107 11.67 -3.28 -6.54
N ILE A 108 11.83 -2.67 -5.36
CA ILE A 108 12.59 -3.27 -4.25
C ILE A 108 11.88 -4.50 -3.69
N PHE A 109 10.57 -4.46 -3.50
CA PHE A 109 9.82 -5.66 -3.10
C PHE A 109 9.99 -6.79 -4.10
N ARG A 110 9.90 -6.48 -5.39
CA ARG A 110 10.04 -7.47 -6.48
C ARG A 110 11.42 -8.10 -6.51
N SER A 111 12.46 -7.30 -6.32
CA SER A 111 13.85 -7.72 -6.50
C SER A 111 14.45 -8.33 -5.23
N PHE A 112 14.08 -7.77 -4.06
CA PHE A 112 14.72 -8.08 -2.78
C PHE A 112 13.75 -8.60 -1.72
N GLY A 113 12.49 -8.89 -2.05
CA GLY A 113 11.45 -9.27 -1.09
C GLY A 113 11.85 -10.36 -0.09
N ARG A 114 12.60 -11.38 -0.53
CA ARG A 114 13.09 -12.46 0.34
C ARG A 114 14.15 -12.03 1.37
N LEU A 115 14.82 -10.90 1.11
CA LEU A 115 15.90 -10.36 1.94
C LEU A 115 15.44 -9.21 2.84
N LEU A 116 14.25 -8.64 2.61
CA LEU A 116 13.77 -7.46 3.35
C LEU A 116 13.31 -7.76 4.77
N LEU A 117 12.95 -9.02 5.05
CA LEU A 117 12.48 -9.48 6.36
C LEU A 117 13.52 -10.36 7.07
N SER A 118 14.81 -10.18 6.75
CA SER A 118 15.89 -10.93 7.41
C SER A 118 16.21 -10.41 8.82
N SER A 119 16.77 -11.29 9.64
CA SER A 119 16.74 -11.31 11.12
C SER A 119 17.52 -10.22 11.88
N SER A 120 17.81 -9.07 11.28
CA SER A 120 18.36 -7.94 12.05
C SER A 120 17.23 -7.08 12.62
N THR A 121 17.28 -6.80 13.92
CA THR A 121 16.29 -5.98 14.63
C THR A 121 16.10 -4.58 14.03
N LYS A 122 17.15 -4.01 13.43
CA LYS A 122 17.07 -2.70 12.77
C LYS A 122 16.39 -2.76 11.40
N GLU A 123 16.64 -3.82 10.63
CA GLU A 123 15.98 -4.05 9.34
C GLU A 123 14.47 -4.23 9.53
N GLU A 124 14.07 -4.96 10.57
CA GLU A 124 12.67 -5.12 10.93
C GLU A 124 11.99 -3.78 11.25
N ALA A 125 12.61 -2.93 12.09
CA ALA A 125 12.05 -1.62 12.43
C ALA A 125 11.96 -0.69 11.20
N ALA A 126 12.93 -0.76 10.29
CA ALA A 126 12.91 0.00 9.04
C ALA A 126 11.79 -0.50 8.11
N PHE A 127 11.59 -1.82 8.02
CA PHE A 127 10.48 -2.41 7.27
C PHE A 127 9.13 -2.03 7.86
N ASP A 128 8.96 -2.07 9.18
CA ASP A 128 7.71 -1.73 9.86
C ASP A 128 7.31 -0.26 9.57
N ASN A 129 8.30 0.63 9.55
CA ASN A 129 8.09 2.01 9.12
C ASN A 129 7.70 2.12 7.65
N LEU A 130 8.36 1.36 6.76
CA LEU A 130 8.04 1.33 5.34
C LEU A 130 6.62 0.81 5.08
N LEU A 131 6.24 -0.29 5.74
CA LEU A 131 4.93 -0.90 5.67
C LEU A 131 3.84 0.06 6.14
N LEU A 132 4.01 0.66 7.32
CA LEU A 132 3.07 1.65 7.85
C LEU A 132 2.91 2.82 6.87
N GLN A 133 4.01 3.37 6.35
CA GLN A 133 3.92 4.48 5.41
C GLN A 133 3.20 4.08 4.13
N LEU A 134 3.47 2.90 3.60
CA LEU A 134 2.83 2.43 2.39
C LEU A 134 1.32 2.24 2.59
N LEU A 135 0.90 1.66 3.70
CA LEU A 135 -0.51 1.53 4.08
C LEU A 135 -1.21 2.89 4.22
N LEU A 136 -0.55 3.86 4.84
CA LEU A 136 -1.06 5.24 4.95
C LEU A 136 -1.21 5.88 3.57
N LYS A 137 -0.26 5.67 2.66
CA LYS A 137 -0.32 6.21 1.29
C LYS A 137 -1.38 5.52 0.43
N ALA A 138 -1.65 4.24 0.65
CA ALA A 138 -2.76 3.52 0.01
C ALA A 138 -4.13 3.92 0.57
N SER A 139 -4.18 4.57 1.75
CA SER A 139 -5.41 4.94 2.46
C SER A 139 -5.87 6.38 2.24
N GLN A 140 -5.17 7.17 1.42
CA GLN A 140 -5.51 8.58 1.15
C GLN A 140 -6.46 8.74 -0.04
N ASP A 141 -7.12 9.89 -0.16
CA ASP A 141 -8.08 10.17 -1.25
C ASP A 141 -7.42 10.56 -2.59
N LYS A 142 -6.14 10.92 -2.56
CA LYS A 142 -5.42 11.38 -3.75
C LYS A 142 -5.05 10.21 -4.67
N ARG A 143 -5.92 9.95 -5.66
CA ARG A 143 -5.79 8.86 -6.67
C ARG A 143 -4.38 8.68 -7.24
N PHE A 144 -3.73 9.78 -7.64
CA PHE A 144 -2.39 9.74 -8.25
C PHE A 144 -1.33 9.02 -7.40
N VAL A 145 -1.44 9.10 -6.06
CA VAL A 145 -0.51 8.46 -5.14
C VAL A 145 -1.09 7.17 -4.56
N CYS A 146 -2.39 7.16 -4.23
CA CYS A 146 -3.02 5.99 -3.60
C CYS A 146 -3.05 4.77 -4.52
N GLU A 147 -3.34 4.93 -5.81
CA GLU A 147 -3.37 3.81 -6.76
C GLU A 147 -1.98 3.17 -6.94
N GLU A 148 -0.93 3.99 -6.90
CA GLU A 148 0.44 3.49 -6.97
C GLU A 148 0.84 2.78 -5.67
N ALA A 149 0.41 3.30 -4.53
CA ALA A 149 0.66 2.68 -3.23
C ALA A 149 -0.06 1.33 -3.10
N GLU A 150 -1.29 1.23 -3.61
CA GLU A 150 -2.01 -0.05 -3.69
C GLU A 150 -1.23 -1.05 -4.54
N LYS A 151 -0.83 -0.70 -5.78
CA LYS A 151 -0.02 -1.59 -6.63
C LYS A 151 1.26 -2.06 -5.96
N ALA A 152 1.93 -1.16 -5.22
CA ALA A 152 3.11 -1.51 -4.44
C ALA A 152 2.78 -2.49 -3.29
N LEU A 153 1.65 -2.34 -2.58
CA LEU A 153 1.17 -3.33 -1.60
C LEU A 153 0.86 -4.68 -2.25
N GLN A 154 0.24 -4.71 -3.43
CA GLN A 154 0.05 -5.97 -4.15
C GLN A 154 1.39 -6.60 -4.55
N THR A 155 2.33 -5.80 -5.03
CA THR A 155 3.68 -6.29 -5.37
C THR A 155 4.39 -6.85 -4.14
N MET A 156 4.25 -6.19 -2.99
CA MET A 156 4.77 -6.66 -1.70
C MET A 156 4.18 -8.02 -1.32
N ALA A 157 2.86 -8.13 -1.31
CA ALA A 157 2.15 -9.36 -0.96
C ALA A 157 2.46 -10.54 -1.91
N VAL A 158 2.87 -10.24 -3.15
CA VAL A 158 3.30 -11.25 -4.13
C VAL A 158 4.79 -11.60 -4.02
N SER A 159 5.64 -10.66 -3.61
CA SER A 159 7.11 -10.85 -3.72
C SER A 159 7.78 -11.26 -2.40
N LEU A 160 7.18 -10.94 -1.26
CA LEU A 160 7.75 -11.24 0.05
C LEU A 160 7.37 -12.64 0.53
N PRO A 161 8.18 -13.26 1.40
CA PRO A 161 7.82 -14.51 2.07
C PRO A 161 6.50 -14.37 2.84
N PRO A 162 5.53 -15.25 2.62
CA PRO A 162 4.17 -15.11 3.13
C PRO A 162 4.09 -15.03 4.66
N LEU A 163 4.79 -15.93 5.36
CA LEU A 163 4.67 -16.07 6.80
C LEU A 163 5.26 -14.87 7.58
N PRO A 164 6.51 -14.43 7.34
CA PRO A 164 7.03 -13.21 7.94
C PRO A 164 6.22 -11.96 7.60
N LEU A 165 5.66 -11.87 6.38
CA LEU A 165 4.83 -10.73 6.00
C LEU A 165 3.49 -10.72 6.75
N LEU A 166 2.86 -11.88 6.95
CA LEU A 166 1.64 -11.98 7.76
C LEU A 166 1.88 -11.52 9.20
N GLU A 167 3.01 -11.90 9.79
CA GLU A 167 3.39 -11.47 11.14
C GLU A 167 3.47 -9.95 11.26
N LYS A 168 3.97 -9.26 10.22
CA LYS A 168 3.98 -7.79 10.16
C LYS A 168 2.60 -7.20 9.89
N LEU A 169 1.77 -7.84 9.07
CA LEU A 169 0.45 -7.33 8.69
C LEU A 169 -0.62 -7.51 9.77
N LYS A 170 -0.50 -8.53 10.64
CA LYS A 170 -1.54 -8.89 11.62
C LYS A 170 -1.91 -7.74 12.56
N SER A 171 -0.98 -6.84 12.90
CA SER A 171 -1.28 -5.70 13.77
C SER A 171 -2.17 -4.64 13.10
N TYR A 172 -2.29 -4.66 11.78
CA TYR A 172 -3.02 -3.63 11.03
C TYR A 172 -4.48 -3.98 10.74
N VAL A 173 -4.91 -5.24 10.91
CA VAL A 173 -6.33 -5.62 10.74
C VAL A 173 -7.22 -5.04 11.83
N ASN A 174 -6.64 -4.59 12.94
CA ASN A 174 -7.33 -3.92 14.06
C ASN A 174 -6.93 -2.44 14.20
N HIS A 175 -6.40 -1.85 13.14
CA HIS A 175 -5.99 -0.44 13.13
C HIS A 175 -7.19 0.52 13.30
N THR A 176 -7.01 1.64 13.99
CA THR A 176 -8.10 2.60 14.24
C THR A 176 -8.65 3.23 12.95
N ASN A 177 -7.77 3.53 11.99
CA ASN A 177 -8.14 3.99 10.65
C ASN A 177 -8.71 2.84 9.80
N LEU A 178 -10.00 2.94 9.46
CA LEU A 178 -10.76 1.94 8.69
C LEU A 178 -10.09 1.63 7.33
N ARG A 179 -9.56 2.64 6.63
CA ARG A 179 -8.95 2.47 5.31
C ARG A 179 -7.64 1.68 5.39
N VAL A 180 -6.84 1.97 6.42
CA VAL A 180 -5.61 1.19 6.69
C VAL A 180 -5.96 -0.27 6.97
N ARG A 181 -7.02 -0.54 7.76
CA ARG A 181 -7.48 -1.91 7.98
C ARG A 181 -7.88 -2.61 6.69
N ALA A 182 -8.64 -1.94 5.83
CA ALA A 182 -9.05 -2.52 4.54
C ALA A 182 -7.82 -2.85 3.66
N LYS A 183 -6.84 -1.95 3.58
CA LYS A 183 -5.60 -2.20 2.81
C LYS A 183 -4.77 -3.34 3.39
N ALA A 184 -4.69 -3.45 4.71
CA ALA A 184 -4.02 -4.56 5.38
C ALA A 184 -4.75 -5.89 5.14
N ALA A 185 -6.08 -5.90 5.24
CA ALA A 185 -6.90 -7.08 4.96
C ALA A 185 -6.70 -7.59 3.53
N VAL A 186 -6.67 -6.70 2.54
CA VAL A 186 -6.39 -7.05 1.13
C VAL A 186 -4.98 -7.60 0.95
N ALA A 187 -3.98 -7.03 1.63
CA ALA A 187 -2.62 -7.56 1.59
C ALA A 187 -2.55 -8.97 2.21
N ILE A 188 -3.22 -9.20 3.34
CA ILE A 188 -3.32 -10.51 3.99
C ILE A 188 -4.02 -11.51 3.10
N SER A 189 -5.18 -11.18 2.52
CA SER A 189 -5.90 -12.11 1.64
C SER A 189 -5.04 -12.54 0.45
N LYS A 190 -4.26 -11.60 -0.11
CA LYS A 190 -3.32 -11.91 -1.18
C LYS A 190 -2.16 -12.80 -0.73
N CYS A 191 -1.63 -12.60 0.48
CA CYS A 191 -0.62 -13.46 1.06
C CYS A 191 -1.17 -14.88 1.27
N VAL A 192 -2.31 -15.01 1.95
CA VAL A 192 -2.94 -16.30 2.27
C VAL A 192 -3.31 -17.07 1.00
N SER A 193 -3.84 -16.42 -0.04
CA SER A 193 -4.22 -17.09 -1.30
C SER A 193 -3.07 -17.80 -2.03
N ARG A 194 -1.82 -17.53 -1.64
CA ARG A 194 -0.60 -18.11 -2.24
C ARG A 194 0.13 -19.06 -1.30
N MET A 195 -0.35 -19.24 -0.08
CA MET A 195 0.24 -20.16 0.88
C MET A 195 -0.24 -21.58 0.65
N GLU A 196 0.62 -22.53 0.97
CA GLU A 196 0.24 -23.93 1.16
C GLU A 196 -0.39 -24.10 2.55
N VAL A 197 -1.16 -25.18 2.73
CA VAL A 197 -1.90 -25.41 3.98
C VAL A 197 -0.97 -25.56 5.17
N GLU A 198 0.22 -26.13 4.97
CA GLU A 198 1.28 -26.28 5.97
C GLU A 198 1.77 -24.93 6.48
N VAL A 199 1.98 -23.96 5.59
CA VAL A 199 2.41 -22.60 5.96
C VAL A 199 1.28 -21.86 6.69
N MET A 200 0.02 -22.06 6.29
CA MET A 200 -1.12 -21.51 7.01
C MET A 200 -1.25 -22.11 8.42
N LYS A 201 -0.96 -23.40 8.58
CA LYS A 201 -0.91 -24.08 9.89
C LYS A 201 0.23 -23.55 10.76
N GLU A 202 1.40 -23.31 10.18
CA GLU A 202 2.57 -22.73 10.89
C GLU A 202 2.26 -21.34 11.45
N PHE A 203 1.60 -20.48 10.66
CA PHE A 203 1.14 -19.18 11.14
C PHE A 203 -0.02 -19.32 12.17
N GLY A 204 -0.88 -20.32 11.97
CA GLY A 204 -2.03 -20.60 12.82
C GLY A 204 -3.35 -20.35 12.10
N LEU A 205 -4.00 -21.44 11.65
CA LEU A 205 -5.31 -21.38 11.00
C LEU A 205 -6.37 -20.70 11.87
N ALA A 206 -6.35 -20.96 13.18
CA ALA A 206 -7.23 -20.33 14.15
C ALA A 206 -7.06 -18.79 14.18
N THR A 207 -5.81 -18.32 14.17
CA THR A 207 -5.49 -16.88 14.17
C THR A 207 -5.96 -16.21 12.88
N LEU A 208 -5.75 -16.85 11.71
CA LEU A 208 -6.28 -16.35 10.44
C LEU A 208 -7.80 -16.30 10.43
N LEU A 209 -8.44 -17.34 10.97
CA LEU A 209 -9.90 -17.42 11.04
C LEU A 209 -10.49 -16.33 11.93
N GLN A 210 -9.89 -16.10 13.11
CA GLN A 210 -10.28 -15.03 14.03
C GLN A 210 -10.16 -13.66 13.38
N ALA A 211 -9.01 -13.36 12.76
CA ALA A 211 -8.81 -12.10 12.05
C ALA A 211 -9.82 -11.91 10.91
N ALA A 212 -10.11 -12.96 10.13
CA ALA A 212 -11.09 -12.89 9.06
C ALA A 212 -12.51 -12.65 9.61
N ALA A 213 -12.91 -13.34 10.68
CA ALA A 213 -14.21 -13.17 11.31
C ALA A 213 -14.42 -11.73 11.84
N GLU A 214 -13.39 -11.11 12.42
CA GLU A 214 -13.43 -9.69 12.82
C GLU A 214 -13.67 -8.77 11.61
N LEU A 215 -12.97 -9.02 10.50
CA LEU A 215 -13.07 -8.23 9.28
C LEU A 215 -14.40 -8.38 8.52
N LEU A 216 -15.16 -9.47 8.72
CA LEU A 216 -16.49 -9.65 8.10
C LEU A 216 -17.49 -8.56 8.47
N ASN A 217 -17.33 -8.01 9.67
CA ASN A 217 -18.17 -6.95 10.21
C ASN A 217 -17.54 -5.56 10.06
N ASP A 218 -16.44 -5.43 9.29
CA ASP A 218 -15.80 -4.14 9.09
C ASP A 218 -16.73 -3.16 8.38
N ARG A 219 -16.53 -1.86 8.60
CA ARG A 219 -17.33 -0.80 8.00
C ARG A 219 -17.07 -0.66 6.50
N LEU A 220 -15.86 -0.95 6.03
CA LEU A 220 -15.52 -0.83 4.61
C LEU A 220 -15.79 -2.13 3.84
N PRO A 221 -16.45 -2.07 2.66
CA PRO A 221 -16.70 -3.26 1.85
C PRO A 221 -15.41 -3.95 1.42
N GLU A 222 -14.35 -3.20 1.11
CA GLU A 222 -13.05 -3.74 0.72
C GLU A 222 -12.47 -4.71 1.77
N ALA A 223 -12.60 -4.38 3.07
CA ALA A 223 -12.17 -5.26 4.15
C ALA A 223 -13.02 -6.54 4.23
N ARG A 224 -14.35 -6.41 4.05
CA ARG A 224 -15.28 -7.55 4.08
C ARG A 224 -15.06 -8.51 2.89
N GLU A 225 -14.79 -7.98 1.70
CA GLU A 225 -14.47 -8.81 0.53
C GLU A 225 -13.13 -9.54 0.71
N ALA A 226 -12.11 -8.85 1.24
CA ALA A 226 -10.84 -9.49 1.58
C ALA A 226 -11.01 -10.61 2.62
N SER A 227 -11.87 -10.40 3.62
CA SER A 227 -12.20 -11.40 4.64
C SER A 227 -12.82 -12.67 4.04
N ARG A 228 -13.81 -12.54 3.15
CA ARG A 228 -14.40 -13.70 2.45
C ARG A 228 -13.34 -14.49 1.68
N SER A 229 -12.44 -13.80 0.99
CA SER A 229 -11.33 -14.44 0.28
C SER A 229 -10.37 -15.19 1.22
N ILE A 230 -10.11 -14.67 2.42
CA ILE A 230 -9.30 -15.36 3.44
C ILE A 230 -10.02 -16.63 3.89
N ILE A 231 -11.32 -16.54 4.22
CA ILE A 231 -12.13 -17.67 4.68
C ILE A 231 -12.18 -18.79 3.63
N HIS A 232 -12.39 -18.47 2.36
CA HIS A 232 -12.33 -19.47 1.29
C HIS A 232 -10.94 -20.12 1.18
N SER A 233 -9.86 -19.35 1.35
CA SER A 233 -8.50 -19.90 1.31
C SER A 233 -8.23 -20.87 2.46
N ILE A 234 -8.68 -20.52 3.68
CA ILE A 234 -8.58 -21.38 4.87
C ILE A 234 -9.40 -22.66 4.65
N HIS A 235 -10.66 -22.53 4.23
CA HIS A 235 -11.54 -23.67 4.00
C HIS A 235 -10.97 -24.60 2.92
N ASN A 236 -10.51 -24.06 1.79
CA ASN A 236 -9.90 -24.86 0.73
C ASN A 236 -8.65 -25.61 1.22
N GLY A 237 -7.81 -24.97 2.04
CA GLY A 237 -6.68 -25.64 2.69
C GLY A 237 -7.13 -26.76 3.62
N PHE A 238 -8.15 -26.49 4.45
CA PHE A 238 -8.73 -27.45 5.38
C PHE A 238 -9.35 -28.66 4.69
N SER A 239 -10.14 -28.47 3.62
CA SER A 239 -10.77 -29.58 2.88
C SER A 239 -9.72 -30.47 2.21
N ARG A 240 -8.67 -29.89 1.62
CA ARG A 240 -7.59 -30.64 0.96
C ARG A 240 -6.81 -31.53 1.94
N ASP A 241 -6.54 -31.03 3.13
CA ASP A 241 -5.84 -31.75 4.20
C ASP A 241 -6.64 -32.96 4.70
N ASN A 242 -7.97 -32.80 4.85
CA ASN A 242 -8.84 -33.90 5.27
C ASN A 242 -9.11 -34.93 4.17
N THR A 243 -9.06 -34.53 2.89
CA THR A 243 -9.28 -35.45 1.75
C THR A 243 -8.04 -36.29 1.42
N SER A 244 -6.84 -35.83 1.80
CA SER A 244 -5.57 -36.54 1.54
C SER A 244 -5.24 -37.59 2.61
N ASN A 245 -5.93 -37.58 3.76
CA ASN A 245 -5.99 -38.73 4.67
C ASN A 245 -7.08 -39.70 4.16
N GLU A 246 -6.74 -40.97 3.98
CA GLU A 246 -7.42 -42.05 3.23
C GLU A 246 -8.93 -42.37 3.48
N ASN A 247 -9.71 -41.52 4.14
CA ASN A 247 -11.16 -41.70 4.27
C ASN A 247 -11.92 -40.75 3.35
N ALA A 248 -12.21 -41.22 2.13
CA ALA A 248 -13.18 -40.59 1.24
C ALA A 248 -14.60 -40.74 1.81
N GLU A 249 -14.94 -39.96 2.83
CA GLU A 249 -16.28 -39.94 3.40
C GLU A 249 -16.91 -38.55 3.18
N ASN A 250 -17.92 -38.50 2.30
CA ASN A 250 -18.97 -37.49 2.10
C ASN A 250 -18.65 -35.99 2.35
N GLU A 251 -19.04 -35.11 1.42
CA GLU A 251 -19.04 -33.64 1.60
C GLU A 251 -19.67 -33.19 2.94
N SER A 252 -20.67 -33.94 3.43
CA SER A 252 -21.30 -33.74 4.76
C SER A 252 -20.30 -33.78 5.93
N SER A 253 -19.33 -34.70 5.90
CA SER A 253 -18.35 -34.86 6.98
C SER A 253 -17.41 -33.64 7.06
N THR A 254 -16.99 -33.12 5.91
CA THR A 254 -16.10 -31.95 5.83
C THR A 254 -16.80 -30.68 6.29
N ALA A 255 -18.10 -30.54 6.03
CA ALA A 255 -18.92 -29.44 6.51
C ALA A 255 -19.05 -29.46 8.05
N GLU A 256 -19.30 -30.64 8.64
CA GLU A 256 -19.36 -30.82 10.10
C GLU A 256 -18.01 -30.52 10.78
N LEU A 257 -16.91 -31.00 10.20
CA LEU A 257 -15.56 -30.71 10.70
C LEU A 257 -15.21 -29.22 10.62
N TRP A 258 -15.60 -28.55 9.54
CA TRP A 258 -15.43 -27.10 9.40
C TRP A 258 -16.26 -26.32 10.43
N GLU A 259 -17.51 -26.70 10.65
CA GLU A 259 -18.38 -26.07 11.65
C GLU A 259 -17.84 -26.28 13.08
N SER A 260 -17.32 -27.47 13.39
CA SER A 260 -16.64 -27.77 14.66
C SER A 260 -15.36 -26.94 14.84
N PHE A 261 -14.55 -26.80 13.78
CA PHE A 261 -13.36 -25.95 13.79
C PHE A 261 -13.73 -24.46 14.00
N CYS A 262 -14.79 -23.98 13.36
CA CYS A 262 -15.28 -22.62 13.58
C CYS A 262 -15.77 -22.43 15.01
N SER A 263 -16.56 -23.37 15.54
CA SER A 263 -17.16 -23.29 16.87
C SER A 263 -16.14 -23.34 18.01
N SER A 264 -15.02 -24.03 17.81
CA SER A 264 -13.92 -24.08 18.79
C SER A 264 -13.07 -22.80 18.82
N ASN A 265 -13.08 -21.99 17.76
CA ASN A 265 -12.19 -20.83 17.61
C ASN A 265 -12.89 -19.48 17.58
N LEU A 266 -14.22 -19.44 17.39
CA LEU A 266 -15.00 -18.22 17.21
C LEU A 266 -16.23 -18.14 18.13
N PRO A 267 -16.69 -16.94 18.50
CA PRO A 267 -17.99 -16.75 19.17
C PRO A 267 -19.17 -17.21 18.30
N PRO A 268 -20.30 -17.66 18.88
CA PRO A 268 -21.42 -18.24 18.13
C PRO A 268 -21.98 -17.38 16.99
N LEU A 269 -22.04 -16.05 17.18
CA LEU A 269 -22.51 -15.11 16.13
C LEU A 269 -21.57 -15.08 14.91
N SER A 270 -20.28 -15.19 15.15
CA SER A 270 -19.25 -15.18 14.11
C SER A 270 -19.22 -16.51 13.36
N VAL A 271 -19.45 -17.64 14.05
CA VAL A 271 -19.52 -18.99 13.44
C VAL A 271 -20.57 -19.02 12.33
N GLN A 272 -21.79 -18.60 12.62
CA GLN A 272 -22.89 -18.59 11.65
C GLN A 272 -22.57 -17.71 10.43
N SER A 273 -21.86 -16.60 10.64
CA SER A 273 -21.46 -15.70 9.56
C SER A 273 -20.39 -16.33 8.66
N VAL A 274 -19.42 -17.03 9.25
CA VAL A 274 -18.33 -17.70 8.54
C VAL A 274 -18.83 -18.93 7.77
N VAL A 275 -19.62 -19.79 8.40
CA VAL A 275 -20.12 -21.02 7.77
C VAL A 275 -20.95 -20.70 6.52
N ARG A 276 -21.79 -19.65 6.59
CA ARG A 276 -22.61 -19.22 5.44
C ARG A 276 -21.81 -18.75 4.23
N ILE A 277 -20.58 -18.27 4.41
CA ILE A 277 -19.75 -17.80 3.29
C ILE A 277 -19.32 -18.95 2.39
N ILE A 278 -19.11 -20.13 2.96
CA ILE A 278 -18.74 -21.32 2.18
C ILE A 278 -19.94 -21.88 1.41
N SER A 279 -21.16 -21.65 1.91
CA SER A 279 -22.39 -22.11 1.26
C SER A 279 -22.92 -21.18 0.16
N GLN A 280 -22.28 -20.03 -0.08
CA GLN A 280 -22.66 -19.02 -1.08
C GLN A 280 -21.78 -19.12 -2.34
#